data_AF-A0A0W7X0G9-F1
#
_entry.id   AF-A0A0W7X0G9-F1
#
_cell.length_a   1.000
_cell.length_b   1.000
_cell.length_c   1.000
_cell.angle_alpha   90.00
_cell.angle_beta   90.00
_cell.angle_gamma   90.00
#
_symmetry.space_group_name_H-M   'P 1'
#
loop_
_entity.id
_entity.type
_entity.pdbx_description
1 polymer ?
#
loop_
_entity_poly.entity_id
_entity_poly.type
_entity_poly.pdbx_seq_one_letter_code
_entity_poly.pdbx_strand_id
1 'polypeptide(L)'
;MAAKASGVPEPQVRTAGVPSGTSLLGLIKHLACVERFYFLGEEPAGWAATMRPSADDTAETVLADYRATIEQANRVLGACPDLTRPAPRAPRRTPAPSMRWTLAHMIEETARHAGHADILRERIDGTTGR
;
A
#
# COMPACT_ATOMS: atom_id res chain seq x y z
N MET A 1 -6.89 -5.37 1.75
CA MET A 1 -5.61 -5.75 1.11
C MET A 1 -4.83 -6.83 1.86
N ALA A 2 -4.52 -6.70 3.16
CA ALA A 2 -3.72 -7.71 3.90
C ALA A 2 -4.22 -9.16 3.76
N ALA A 3 -5.54 -9.38 3.80
CA ALA A 3 -6.13 -10.70 3.60
C ALA A 3 -5.75 -11.33 2.24
N LYS A 4 -5.56 -10.52 1.19
CA LYS A 4 -5.15 -10.98 -0.13
C LYS A 4 -3.74 -11.55 -0.16
N ALA A 5 -2.88 -11.29 0.82
CA ALA A 5 -1.58 -11.95 0.92
C ALA A 5 -1.52 -13.09 1.95
N SER A 6 -2.56 -13.23 2.78
CA SER A 6 -2.59 -14.24 3.83
C SER A 6 -2.58 -15.65 3.24
N GLY A 7 -1.81 -16.54 3.85
CA GLY A 7 -1.78 -17.97 3.49
C GLY A 7 -1.04 -18.35 2.20
N VAL A 8 -0.51 -17.40 1.41
CA VAL A 8 0.35 -17.79 0.26
C VAL A 8 1.80 -17.93 0.70
N PRO A 9 2.41 -19.08 0.43
CA PRO A 9 3.78 -19.35 0.83
C PRO A 9 4.81 -18.57 -0.02
N GLU A 10 6.03 -18.52 0.50
CA GLU A 10 7.20 -18.18 -0.29
C GLU A 10 7.56 -19.35 -1.23
N PRO A 11 8.06 -19.08 -2.46
CA PRO A 11 8.32 -17.75 -3.01
C PRO A 11 7.10 -17.11 -3.69
N GLN A 12 5.95 -17.80 -3.81
CA GLN A 12 4.82 -17.34 -4.63
C GLN A 12 4.32 -15.94 -4.26
N VAL A 13 4.31 -15.58 -2.98
CA VAL A 13 3.83 -14.27 -2.53
C VAL A 13 4.67 -13.10 -3.08
N ARG A 14 5.97 -13.31 -3.32
CA ARG A 14 6.89 -12.30 -3.86
C ARG A 14 7.22 -12.49 -5.34
N THR A 15 6.96 -13.67 -5.92
CA THR A 15 7.16 -13.92 -7.34
C THR A 15 6.27 -13.01 -8.19
N ALA A 16 6.85 -12.39 -9.22
CA ALA A 16 6.10 -11.57 -10.16
C ALA A 16 5.10 -12.43 -10.95
N GLY A 17 3.83 -12.05 -10.94
CA GLY A 17 2.82 -12.73 -11.76
C GLY A 17 2.76 -12.21 -13.19
N VAL A 18 3.37 -11.06 -13.49
CA VAL A 18 3.32 -10.42 -14.82
C VAL A 18 4.69 -9.85 -15.20
N PRO A 19 4.98 -9.66 -16.52
CA PRO A 19 6.29 -9.15 -16.98
C PRO A 19 6.70 -7.79 -16.40
N SER A 20 5.74 -6.96 -15.99
CA SER A 20 6.02 -5.67 -15.33
C SER A 20 6.57 -5.83 -13.90
N GLY A 21 6.68 -7.06 -13.39
CA GLY A 21 7.28 -7.36 -12.09
C GLY A 21 6.33 -7.26 -10.90
N THR A 22 5.02 -7.06 -11.10
CA THR A 22 4.04 -6.97 -10.01
C THR A 22 3.88 -8.30 -9.28
N SER A 23 4.03 -8.28 -7.96
CA SER A 23 3.77 -9.40 -7.05
C SER A 23 2.84 -8.97 -5.91
N LEU A 24 2.25 -9.94 -5.21
CA LEU A 24 1.30 -9.67 -4.13
C LEU A 24 1.96 -8.98 -2.93
N LEU A 25 3.15 -9.44 -2.56
CA LEU A 25 3.94 -8.80 -1.51
C LEU A 25 4.33 -7.37 -1.91
N GLY A 26 4.68 -7.16 -3.18
CA GLY A 26 4.99 -5.83 -3.74
C GLY A 26 3.81 -4.86 -3.66
N LEU A 27 2.58 -5.32 -3.96
CA LEU A 27 1.37 -4.49 -3.85
C LEU A 27 1.11 -4.00 -2.42
N ILE A 28 1.32 -4.87 -1.42
CA ILE A 28 1.09 -4.51 -0.01
C ILE A 28 2.19 -3.56 0.48
N LYS A 29 3.45 -3.85 0.15
CA LYS A 29 4.57 -2.96 0.46
C LYS A 29 4.35 -1.56 -0.13
N HIS A 30 3.90 -1.50 -1.38
CA HIS A 30 3.60 -0.25 -2.04
C HIS A 30 2.50 0.53 -1.31
N LEU A 31 1.38 -0.11 -0.96
CA LEU A 31 0.31 0.56 -0.22
C LEU A 31 0.78 1.10 1.13
N ALA A 32 1.60 0.37 1.88
CA ALA A 32 2.22 0.88 3.10
C ALA A 32 3.04 2.15 2.81
N CYS A 33 3.87 2.14 1.77
CA CYS A 33 4.64 3.33 1.36
C CYS A 33 3.74 4.52 0.97
N VAL A 34 2.67 4.31 0.19
CA VAL A 34 1.74 5.38 -0.19
C VAL A 34 1.09 5.98 1.05
N GLU A 35 0.69 5.14 2.00
CA GLU A 35 0.01 5.58 3.21
C GLU A 35 0.93 6.38 4.15
N ARG A 36 2.18 5.95 4.35
CA ARG A 36 3.18 6.73 5.08
C ARG A 36 3.49 8.06 4.40
N PHE A 37 3.62 8.06 3.07
CA PHE A 37 3.89 9.28 2.32
C PHE A 37 2.79 10.32 2.49
N TYR A 38 1.53 9.90 2.44
CA TYR A 38 0.41 10.82 2.53
C TYR A 38 0.09 11.26 3.96
N PHE A 39 0.03 10.32 4.92
CA PHE A 39 -0.42 10.62 6.27
C PHE A 39 0.70 10.83 7.29
N LEU A 40 1.91 10.33 7.04
CA LEU A 40 3.04 10.44 7.99
C LEU A 40 4.16 11.34 7.47
N GLY A 41 4.07 11.80 6.21
CA GLY A 41 5.07 12.68 5.61
C GLY A 41 6.38 11.99 5.24
N GLU A 42 6.40 10.65 5.22
CA GLU A 42 7.61 9.88 4.93
C GLU A 42 7.84 9.71 3.43
N GLU A 43 8.97 10.20 2.94
CA GLU A 43 9.31 10.08 1.52
C GLU A 43 9.93 8.71 1.20
N PRO A 44 9.36 7.95 0.25
CA PRO A 44 10.01 6.73 -0.21
C PRO A 44 11.30 7.07 -0.97
N ALA A 45 12.30 6.20 -0.87
CA ALA A 45 13.56 6.32 -1.63
C ALA A 45 13.32 6.34 -3.16
N GLY A 46 12.23 5.74 -3.62
CA GLY A 46 11.77 5.83 -5.01
C GLY A 46 10.50 5.02 -5.24
N TRP A 47 9.55 5.58 -5.99
CA TRP A 47 8.24 4.95 -6.22
C TRP A 47 8.32 3.58 -6.88
N ALA A 48 9.19 3.40 -7.86
CA ALA A 48 9.38 2.10 -8.50
C ALA A 48 9.86 1.01 -7.51
N ALA A 49 10.67 1.39 -6.51
CA ALA A 49 11.20 0.46 -5.52
C ALA A 49 10.15 0.02 -4.49
N THR A 50 9.11 0.83 -4.25
CA THR A 50 8.02 0.45 -3.33
C THR A 50 7.25 -0.80 -3.79
N MET A 51 7.24 -1.07 -5.10
CA MET A 51 6.64 -2.24 -5.73
C MET A 51 7.57 -3.47 -5.77
N ARG A 52 8.75 -3.39 -5.14
CA ARG A 52 9.79 -4.42 -5.17
C ARG A 52 10.18 -4.81 -3.75
N PRO A 53 9.69 -5.95 -3.25
CA PRO A 53 10.19 -6.52 -2.00
C PRO A 53 11.71 -6.77 -2.09
N SER A 54 12.46 -6.41 -1.05
CA SER A 54 13.88 -6.72 -0.92
C SER A 54 14.08 -8.19 -0.51
N ALA A 55 15.34 -8.62 -0.40
CA ALA A 55 15.66 -9.94 0.16
C ALA A 55 15.21 -10.07 1.62
N ASP A 56 15.30 -8.98 2.40
CA ASP A 56 14.99 -8.94 3.83
C ASP A 56 13.49 -8.81 4.12
N ASP A 57 12.70 -8.37 3.13
CA ASP A 57 11.24 -8.35 3.26
C ASP A 57 10.72 -9.78 3.39
N THR A 58 9.80 -10.02 4.31
CA THR A 58 9.03 -11.27 4.42
C THR A 58 7.54 -10.93 4.34
N ALA A 59 6.69 -11.91 4.02
CA ALA A 59 5.24 -11.71 4.07
C ALA A 59 4.78 -11.20 5.44
N GLU A 60 5.34 -11.74 6.52
CA GLU A 60 5.01 -11.34 7.89
C GLU A 60 5.40 -9.88 8.17
N THR A 61 6.66 -9.51 7.89
CA THR A 61 7.17 -8.16 8.19
C THR A 61 6.44 -7.09 7.38
N VAL A 62 6.18 -7.34 6.10
CA VAL A 62 5.44 -6.40 5.24
C VAL A 62 3.97 -6.27 5.65
N LEU A 63 3.33 -7.37 6.05
CA LEU A 63 1.94 -7.33 6.53
C LEU A 63 1.82 -6.61 7.88
N ALA A 64 2.76 -6.84 8.79
CA ALA A 64 2.82 -6.16 10.08
C ALA A 64 3.05 -4.66 9.90
N ASP A 65 4.00 -4.30 9.04
CA ASP A 65 4.30 -2.91 8.68
C ASP A 65 3.11 -2.18 8.04
N TYR A 66 2.40 -2.84 7.11
CA TYR A 66 1.20 -2.27 6.51
C TYR A 66 0.10 -2.01 7.56
N ARG A 67 -0.14 -2.95 8.47
CA ARG A 67 -1.11 -2.78 9.57
C ARG A 67 -0.72 -1.64 10.52
N ALA A 68 0.55 -1.60 10.94
CA ALA A 68 1.07 -0.55 11.82
C ALA A 68 0.98 0.83 11.16
N THR A 69 1.21 0.90 9.84
CA THR A 69 1.06 2.13 9.05
C THR A 69 -0.40 2.60 9.03
N ILE A 70 -1.35 1.70 8.78
CA ILE A 70 -2.79 2.04 8.82
C ILE A 70 -3.18 2.56 10.20
N GLU A 71 -2.71 1.94 11.28
CA GLU A 71 -3.00 2.41 12.65
C GLU A 71 -2.46 3.81 12.91
N GLN A 72 -1.26 4.12 12.42
CA GLN A 72 -0.66 5.45 12.51
C GLN A 72 -1.45 6.48 11.69
N ALA A 73 -1.79 6.15 10.44
CA ALA A 73 -2.60 6.98 9.56
C ALA A 73 -3.98 7.27 10.19
N ASN A 74 -4.62 6.27 10.79
CA ASN A 74 -5.90 6.42 11.49
C ASN A 74 -5.80 7.37 12.68
N ARG A 75 -4.68 7.39 13.42
CA ARG A 75 -4.47 8.38 14.49
C ARG A 75 -4.36 9.81 13.95
N VAL A 76 -3.62 9.99 12.85
CA VAL A 76 -3.51 11.29 12.17
C VAL A 76 -4.87 11.77 11.67
N LEU A 77 -5.63 10.87 11.05
CA LEU A 77 -6.99 11.15 10.58
C LEU A 77 -7.93 11.51 11.72
N GLY A 78 -7.92 10.74 12.82
CA GLY A 78 -8.76 10.98 13.99
C GLY A 78 -8.43 12.29 14.72
N ALA A 79 -7.19 12.76 14.61
CA ALA A 79 -6.77 14.05 15.16
C ALA A 79 -7.03 15.24 14.21
N CYS A 80 -7.51 15.01 12.98
CA CYS A 80 -7.73 16.06 12.00
C CYS A 80 -9.09 16.75 12.23
N PRO A 81 -9.12 18.03 12.66
CA PRO A 81 -10.38 18.70 12.96
C PRO A 81 -11.16 19.14 11.71
N ASP A 82 -10.49 19.18 10.55
CA ASP A 82 -11.06 19.67 9.29
C ASP A 82 -10.35 19.02 8.10
N LEU A 83 -11.10 18.23 7.33
CA LEU A 83 -10.58 17.50 6.18
C LEU A 83 -10.19 18.40 4.99
N THR A 84 -10.48 19.69 5.03
CA THR A 84 -9.99 20.64 4.01
C THR A 84 -8.53 21.04 4.24
N ARG A 85 -7.98 20.77 5.44
CA ARG A 85 -6.58 21.04 5.74
C ARG A 85 -5.63 20.17 4.92
N PRO A 86 -4.42 20.65 4.61
CA PRO A 86 -3.41 19.86 3.91
C PRO A 86 -3.04 18.58 4.67
N ALA A 87 -2.78 17.50 3.93
CA ALA A 87 -2.24 16.27 4.50
C ALA A 87 -0.77 16.45 4.96
N PRO A 88 -0.27 15.63 5.91
CA PRO A 88 1.10 15.75 6.44
C PRO A 88 2.24 15.56 5.43
N ARG A 89 1.95 14.95 4.27
CA ARG A 89 2.87 14.87 3.13
C ARG A 89 3.61 16.19 2.90
N ALA A 90 4.93 16.12 2.77
CA ALA A 90 5.75 17.29 2.46
C ALA A 90 5.29 17.98 1.15
N PRO A 91 4.97 19.29 1.18
CA PRO A 91 4.67 20.03 -0.03
C PRO A 91 5.93 20.07 -0.90
N ARG A 92 5.80 19.63 -2.16
CA ARG A 92 6.88 19.71 -3.16
C ARG A 92 6.72 21.04 -3.93
N ARG A 93 7.04 21.05 -5.23
CA ARG A 93 6.70 22.13 -6.17
C ARG A 93 5.19 22.45 -6.23
N THR A 94 4.35 21.63 -5.58
CA THR A 94 2.92 21.86 -5.40
C THR A 94 2.55 21.80 -3.91
N PRO A 95 1.52 22.55 -3.49
CA PRO A 95 0.92 22.39 -2.17
C PRO A 95 0.51 20.94 -1.92
N ALA A 96 0.57 20.52 -0.65
CA ALA A 96 0.02 19.23 -0.25
C ALA A 96 -1.51 19.21 -0.50
N PRO A 97 -2.07 18.10 -0.99
CA PRO A 97 -3.51 17.98 -1.16
C PRO A 97 -4.22 18.02 0.20
N SER A 98 -5.52 18.30 0.18
CA SER A 98 -6.33 18.23 1.41
C SER A 98 -6.42 16.80 1.94
N MET A 99 -6.70 16.65 3.22
CA MET A 99 -6.99 15.35 3.85
C MET A 99 -8.18 14.65 3.17
N ARG A 100 -9.20 15.41 2.75
CA ARG A 100 -10.34 14.90 1.96
C ARG A 100 -9.88 14.28 0.64
N TRP A 101 -9.07 15.00 -0.13
CA TRP A 101 -8.55 14.49 -1.40
C TRP A 101 -7.69 13.24 -1.16
N THR A 102 -6.84 13.30 -0.14
CA THR A 102 -5.92 12.22 0.24
C THR A 102 -6.68 10.94 0.61
N LEU A 103 -7.76 11.04 1.37
CA LEU A 103 -8.64 9.90 1.67
C LEU A 103 -9.27 9.30 0.42
N ALA A 104 -9.81 10.13 -0.47
CA ALA A 104 -10.38 9.65 -1.72
C ALA A 104 -9.32 8.95 -2.59
N HIS A 105 -8.11 9.52 -2.65
CA HIS A 105 -6.99 8.92 -3.35
C HIS A 105 -6.56 7.57 -2.73
N MET A 106 -6.53 7.45 -1.41
CA MET A 106 -6.19 6.18 -0.75
C MET A 106 -7.24 5.09 -0.99
N ILE A 107 -8.53 5.44 -1.06
CA ILE A 107 -9.60 4.52 -1.44
C ILE A 107 -9.39 4.03 -2.87
N GLU A 108 -9.15 4.96 -3.81
CA GLU A 108 -8.88 4.65 -5.21
C GLU A 108 -7.64 3.75 -5.36
N GLU A 109 -6.54 4.10 -4.71
CA GLU A 109 -5.28 3.36 -4.78
C GLU A 109 -5.43 1.95 -4.21
N THR A 110 -6.13 1.81 -3.08
CA THR A 110 -6.41 0.51 -2.47
C THR A 110 -7.32 -0.33 -3.37
N ALA A 111 -8.36 0.26 -3.96
CA ALA A 111 -9.29 -0.45 -4.85
C ALA A 111 -8.61 -0.91 -6.13
N ARG A 112 -7.78 -0.04 -6.75
CA ARG A 112 -6.96 -0.37 -7.92
C ARG A 112 -6.07 -1.59 -7.65
N HIS A 113 -5.34 -1.58 -6.53
CA HIS A 113 -4.42 -2.67 -6.21
C HIS A 113 -5.11 -3.92 -5.67
N ALA A 114 -6.31 -3.81 -5.11
CA ALA A 114 -7.15 -4.96 -4.78
C ALA A 114 -7.53 -5.75 -6.04
N GLY A 115 -7.93 -5.08 -7.12
CA GLY A 115 -8.19 -5.74 -8.40
C GLY A 115 -6.95 -6.45 -8.97
N HIS A 116 -5.77 -5.84 -8.87
CA HIS A 116 -4.52 -6.50 -9.25
C HIS A 116 -4.23 -7.73 -8.38
N ALA A 117 -4.42 -7.61 -7.06
CA ALA A 117 -4.19 -8.71 -6.13
C ALA A 117 -5.11 -9.89 -6.41
N ASP A 118 -6.38 -9.65 -6.78
CA ASP A 118 -7.34 -10.70 -7.12
C ASP A 118 -6.88 -11.54 -8.30
N ILE A 119 -6.46 -10.90 -9.40
CA ILE A 119 -5.96 -11.60 -10.58
C ILE A 119 -4.68 -12.38 -10.27
N LEU A 120 -3.78 -11.81 -9.46
CA LEU A 120 -2.57 -12.52 -9.04
C LEU A 120 -2.89 -13.73 -8.15
N ARG A 121 -3.91 -13.63 -7.30
CA ARG A 121 -4.35 -14.73 -6.43
C ARG A 121 -4.99 -15.86 -7.18
N GLU A 122 -5.90 -15.53 -8.09
CA GLU A 122 -6.52 -16.52 -8.98
C GLU A 122 -5.46 -17.33 -9.74
N ARG A 123 -4.37 -16.67 -10.18
CA ARG A 123 -3.26 -17.34 -10.85
C ARG A 123 -2.36 -18.20 -9.95
N ILE A 124 -2.30 -17.91 -8.66
CA ILE A 124 -1.45 -18.66 -7.71
C ILE A 124 -2.17 -19.90 -7.21
N ASP A 125 -3.42 -19.77 -6.79
CA ASP A 125 -4.14 -20.83 -6.09
C ASP A 125 -5.62 -20.96 -6.48
N GLY A 126 -6.10 -20.19 -7.46
CA GLY A 126 -7.49 -20.19 -7.90
C GLY A 126 -8.45 -19.41 -7.00
N THR A 127 -7.99 -18.81 -5.90
CA THR A 127 -8.82 -17.98 -5.04
C THR A 127 -9.26 -16.73 -5.78
N THR A 128 -10.57 -16.49 -5.88
CA THR A 128 -11.13 -15.31 -6.53
C THR A 128 -11.51 -14.24 -5.50
N GLY A 129 -11.65 -12.99 -5.95
CA GLY A 129 -11.96 -11.85 -5.09
C GLY A 129 -13.42 -11.66 -4.67
N ARG A 130 -14.25 -12.70 -4.81
CA ARG A 130 -15.71 -12.66 -4.54
C ARG A 130 -16.05 -13.10 -3.13
#